data_AF-A0A947QXZ0-F1
#
_entry.id   AF-A0A947QXZ0-F1
#
_cell.length_a   1.000
_cell.length_b   1.000
_cell.length_c   1.000
_cell.angle_alpha   90.00
_cell.angle_beta   90.00
_cell.angle_gamma   90.00
#
_symmetry.space_group_name_H-M   'P 1'
#
loop_
_entity.id
_entity.type
_entity.pdbx_description
1 polymer ?
#
loop_
_entity_poly.entity_id
_entity_poly.type
_entity_poly.pdbx_seq_one_letter_code
_entity_poly.pdbx_strand_id
1 'polypeptide(L)'
;MSDQQLKTLIELINAKDEQLKDAKKHLRELEADVPMDLEDLLLSLKDLRDQVKEKKEEHLKNLLENNAEYPEVREEIQNLKEEIANAKLELFATAANLSREKGNLDQTVNVQGAPMRLQTQSEVQVFLNGKQLK
;
A
#
# COMPACT_ATOMS: atom_id res chain seq x y z
N MET A 1 -5.01 66.10 -5.64
CA MET A 1 -5.43 65.14 -4.60
C MET A 1 -5.14 65.80 -3.27
N SER A 2 -6.16 66.17 -2.50
CA SER A 2 -5.97 66.89 -1.24
C SER A 2 -5.65 65.90 -0.10
N ASP A 3 -4.82 66.29 0.87
CA ASP A 3 -4.52 65.49 2.06
C ASP A 3 -5.79 65.02 2.81
N GLN A 4 -6.87 65.78 2.69
CA GLN A 4 -8.19 65.44 3.22
C GLN A 4 -8.78 64.18 2.57
N GLN A 5 -8.61 64.01 1.25
CA GLN A 5 -9.06 62.83 0.51
C GLN A 5 -8.24 61.60 0.90
N LEU A 6 -6.93 61.78 1.14
CA LEU A 6 -6.06 60.71 1.62
C LEU A 6 -6.46 60.23 3.02
N LYS A 7 -6.73 61.14 3.96
CA LYS A 7 -7.21 60.79 5.31
C LYS A 7 -8.52 60.03 5.29
N THR A 8 -9.51 60.50 4.51
CA THR A 8 -10.82 59.83 4.41
C THR A 8 -10.71 58.44 3.78
N LEU A 9 -9.83 58.24 2.80
CA LEU A 9 -9.57 56.91 2.25
C LEU A 9 -8.90 55.97 3.27
N ILE A 10 -7.95 56.46 4.06
CA ILE A 10 -7.30 55.67 5.11
C ILE A 10 -8.29 55.27 6.21
N GLU A 11 -9.16 56.19 6.64
CA GLU A 11 -10.22 55.91 7.62
C GLU A 11 -11.21 54.87 7.09
N LEU A 12 -11.60 54.97 5.82
CA LEU A 12 -12.46 53.99 5.16
C LEU A 12 -11.80 52.60 5.08
N ILE A 13 -10.51 52.54 4.73
CA ILE A 13 -9.74 51.28 4.68
C ILE A 13 -9.70 50.64 6.07
N ASN A 14 -9.36 51.40 7.11
CA ASN A 14 -9.32 50.88 8.48
C ASN A 14 -10.68 50.33 8.93
N ALA A 15 -11.76 51.06 8.66
CA ALA A 15 -13.12 50.61 8.98
C ALA A 15 -13.49 49.32 8.21
N LYS A 16 -13.07 49.19 6.95
CA LYS A 16 -13.32 48.00 6.14
C LYS A 16 -12.48 46.81 6.58
N ASP A 17 -11.24 47.02 7.02
CA ASP A 17 -10.37 45.98 7.57
C ASP A 17 -10.91 45.43 8.89
N GLU A 18 -11.47 46.29 9.75
CA GLU A 18 -12.17 45.85 10.97
C GLU A 18 -13.40 44.99 10.62
N GLN A 19 -14.25 45.46 9.72
CA GLN A 19 -15.41 44.70 9.25
C GLN A 19 -15.00 43.35 8.65
N LEU A 20 -13.89 43.31 7.90
CA LEU A 20 -13.36 42.08 7.32
C LEU A 20 -12.88 41.10 8.41
N LYS A 21 -12.22 41.59 9.47
CA LYS A 21 -11.78 40.75 10.58
C LYS A 21 -12.98 40.14 11.31
N ASP A 22 -14.00 40.94 11.60
CA ASP A 22 -15.20 40.46 12.28
C ASP A 22 -15.96 39.45 11.43
N ALA A 23 -16.14 39.72 10.14
CA ALA A 23 -16.78 38.79 9.21
C ALA A 23 -16.00 37.46 9.12
N LYS A 24 -14.66 37.51 9.07
CA LYS A 24 -13.81 36.29 9.08
C LYS A 24 -13.92 35.51 10.37
N LYS A 25 -14.01 36.19 11.51
CA LYS A 25 -14.19 35.54 12.80
C LYS A 25 -15.54 34.83 12.86
N HIS A 26 -16.60 35.50 12.44
CA HIS A 26 -17.95 34.94 12.45
C HIS A 26 -18.11 33.78 11.47
N LEU A 27 -17.48 33.85 10.29
CA LEU A 27 -17.42 32.73 9.35
C LEU A 27 -16.80 31.49 10.01
N ARG A 28 -15.68 31.66 10.73
CA ARG A 28 -15.01 30.54 11.42
C ARG A 28 -15.86 29.95 12.54
N GLU A 29 -16.62 30.77 13.24
CA GLU A 29 -17.56 30.31 14.28
C GLU A 29 -18.67 29.45 13.64
N LEU A 30 -19.24 29.88 12.52
CA LEU A 30 -20.25 29.11 11.77
C LEU A 30 -19.69 27.81 11.17
N GLU A 31 -18.45 27.82 10.69
CA GLU A 31 -17.77 26.62 10.17
C GLU A 31 -17.40 25.62 11.29
N ALA A 32 -17.15 26.12 12.51
CA ALA A 32 -16.84 25.30 13.67
C ALA A 32 -18.08 24.73 14.37
N ASP A 33 -19.25 25.33 14.14
CA ASP A 33 -20.53 24.87 14.66
C ASP A 33 -21.00 23.66 13.82
N VAL A 34 -20.36 22.53 14.08
CA VAL A 34 -20.78 21.25 13.50
C VAL A 34 -22.10 20.85 14.16
N PRO A 35 -23.14 20.53 13.38
CA PRO A 35 -24.40 20.07 13.95
C PRO A 35 -24.17 18.85 14.85
N MET A 36 -24.74 18.88 16.06
CA MET A 36 -24.68 17.77 17.01
C MET A 36 -25.08 16.42 16.36
N ASP A 37 -26.06 16.46 15.46
CA ASP A 37 -26.50 15.31 14.67
C ASP A 37 -25.36 14.69 13.83
N LEU A 38 -24.43 15.50 13.30
CA LEU A 38 -23.28 15.00 12.56
C LEU A 38 -22.25 14.35 13.49
N GLU A 39 -22.01 14.90 14.68
CA GLU A 39 -21.13 14.29 15.68
C GLU A 39 -21.67 12.93 16.14
N ASP A 40 -22.98 12.85 16.40
CA ASP A 40 -23.67 11.61 16.77
C ASP A 40 -23.59 10.57 15.64
N LEU A 41 -23.74 10.99 14.39
CA LEU A 41 -23.55 10.12 13.22
C LEU A 41 -22.11 9.60 13.10
N LEU A 42 -21.11 10.45 13.37
CA LEU A 42 -19.71 10.05 13.35
C LEU A 42 -19.38 9.03 14.46
N LEU A 43 -19.94 9.21 15.65
CA LEU A 43 -19.84 8.25 16.75
C LEU A 43 -20.50 6.93 16.39
N SER A 44 -21.73 6.97 15.88
CA SER A 44 -22.47 5.78 15.43
C SER A 44 -21.72 5.02 14.34
N LEU A 45 -21.09 5.74 13.41
CA LEU A 45 -20.28 5.15 12.35
C LEU A 45 -19.03 4.44 12.90
N LYS A 46 -18.38 5.02 13.91
CA LYS A 46 -17.25 4.41 14.59
C LYS A 46 -17.67 3.11 15.28
N ASP A 47 -18.77 3.14 16.03
CA ASP A 47 -19.28 1.96 16.74
C ASP A 47 -19.66 0.84 15.77
N LEU A 48 -20.28 1.17 14.63
CA LEU A 48 -20.59 0.19 13.58
C LEU A 48 -19.32 -0.42 12.97
N ARG A 49 -18.25 0.35 12.77
CA ARG A 49 -16.97 -0.19 12.29
C ARG A 49 -16.36 -1.16 13.28
N ASP A 50 -16.43 -0.84 14.56
CA ASP A 50 -15.90 -1.71 15.62
C ASP A 50 -16.72 -3.01 15.71
N GLN A 51 -18.05 -2.94 15.64
CA GLN A 51 -18.92 -4.14 15.58
C GLN A 51 -18.65 -5.03 14.37
N VAL A 52 -18.41 -4.44 13.19
CA VAL A 52 -18.04 -5.20 11.98
C VAL A 52 -16.72 -5.92 12.17
N LYS A 53 -15.75 -5.27 12.81
CA LYS A 53 -14.45 -5.86 13.11
C LYS A 53 -14.59 -7.03 14.09
N GLU A 54 -15.33 -6.85 15.17
CA GLU A 54 -15.62 -7.90 16.16
C GLU A 54 -16.29 -9.11 15.52
N LYS A 55 -17.34 -8.91 14.71
CA LYS A 55 -18.01 -10.02 14.00
C LYS A 55 -17.09 -10.76 13.03
N LYS A 56 -16.18 -10.05 12.37
CA LYS A 56 -15.19 -10.66 11.47
C LYS A 56 -14.20 -11.53 12.25
N GLU A 57 -13.74 -11.05 13.40
CA GLU A 57 -12.84 -11.80 14.28
C GLU A 57 -13.55 -13.02 14.88
N GLU A 58 -14.80 -12.87 15.33
CA GLU A 58 -15.62 -13.97 15.83
C GLU A 58 -15.85 -15.02 14.74
N HIS A 59 -16.19 -14.62 13.51
CA HIS A 59 -16.35 -15.55 12.40
C HIS A 59 -15.06 -16.31 12.08
N LEU A 60 -13.91 -15.63 12.09
CA LEU A 60 -12.62 -16.27 11.87
C LEU A 60 -12.29 -17.28 12.99
N LYS A 61 -12.56 -16.91 14.24
CA LYS A 61 -12.41 -17.81 15.38
C LYS A 61 -13.30 -19.04 15.24
N ASN A 62 -14.56 -18.84 14.86
CA ASN A 62 -15.49 -19.94 14.60
C ASN A 62 -15.02 -20.85 13.47
N LEU A 63 -14.44 -20.31 12.39
CA LEU A 63 -13.83 -21.12 11.34
C LEU A 63 -12.64 -21.94 11.85
N LEU A 64 -11.82 -21.38 12.74
CA LEU A 64 -10.68 -22.10 13.30
C LEU A 64 -11.10 -23.18 14.32
N GLU A 65 -12.14 -22.93 15.11
CA GLU A 65 -12.55 -23.83 16.19
C GLU A 65 -13.58 -24.89 15.74
N ASN A 66 -14.51 -24.53 14.85
CA ASN A 66 -15.65 -25.38 14.51
C ASN A 66 -15.59 -25.97 13.10
N ASN A 67 -14.70 -25.47 12.24
CA ASN A 67 -14.51 -26.03 10.90
C ASN A 67 -13.17 -26.78 10.85
N ALA A 68 -13.22 -28.11 10.90
CA ALA A 68 -12.04 -28.97 10.85
C ALA A 68 -11.28 -28.88 9.52
N GLU A 69 -11.97 -28.61 8.42
CA GLU A 69 -11.36 -28.53 7.08
C GLU A 69 -10.55 -27.23 6.90
N TYR A 70 -10.93 -26.14 7.56
CA TYR A 70 -10.26 -24.84 7.42
C TYR A 70 -8.77 -24.85 7.84
N PRO A 71 -8.39 -25.33 9.04
CA PRO A 71 -6.98 -25.43 9.42
C PRO A 71 -6.23 -26.45 8.55
N GLU A 72 -6.86 -27.56 8.17
CA GLU A 72 -6.24 -28.59 7.31
C GLU A 72 -5.88 -28.02 5.93
N VAL A 73 -6.82 -27.37 5.25
CA VAL A 73 -6.58 -26.74 3.95
C VAL A 73 -5.55 -25.61 4.07
N ARG A 74 -5.56 -24.86 5.17
CA ARG A 74 -4.57 -23.80 5.43
C ARG A 74 -3.16 -24.37 5.57
N GLU A 75 -3.01 -25.50 6.26
CA GLU A 75 -1.75 -26.22 6.42
C GLU A 75 -1.30 -26.84 5.09
N GLU A 76 -2.21 -27.45 4.32
CA GLU A 76 -1.94 -27.98 2.99
C GLU A 76 -1.39 -26.90 2.04
N ILE A 77 -2.00 -25.71 2.03
CA ILE A 77 -1.50 -24.56 1.24
C ILE A 77 -0.08 -24.17 1.66
N GLN A 78 0.23 -24.21 2.95
CA GLN A 78 1.56 -23.86 3.46
C GLN A 78 2.59 -24.92 3.04
N ASN A 79 2.25 -26.20 3.17
CA ASN A 79 3.10 -27.30 2.73
C ASN A 79 3.37 -27.23 1.22
N LEU A 80 2.35 -27.01 0.39
CA LEU A 80 2.51 -26.86 -1.06
C LEU A 80 3.40 -25.66 -1.42
N LYS A 81 3.32 -24.54 -0.68
CA LYS A 81 4.22 -23.40 -0.90
C LYS A 81 5.67 -23.75 -0.61
N GLU A 82 5.92 -24.50 0.46
CA GLU A 82 7.26 -24.96 0.84
C GLU A 82 7.82 -25.97 -0.17
N GLU A 83 7.00 -26.91 -0.62
CA GLU A 83 7.37 -27.85 -1.69
C GLU A 83 7.72 -27.13 -3.00
N ILE A 84 6.90 -26.14 -3.41
CA ILE A 84 7.19 -25.30 -4.58
C ILE A 84 8.50 -24.53 -4.40
N ALA A 85 8.76 -23.99 -3.20
CA ALA A 85 9.99 -23.26 -2.93
C ALA A 85 11.22 -24.18 -3.03
N ASN A 86 11.13 -25.39 -2.46
CA ASN A 86 12.20 -26.40 -2.55
C ASN A 86 12.44 -26.83 -4.00
N ALA A 87 11.39 -27.14 -4.76
CA ALA A 87 11.51 -27.52 -6.16
C ALA A 87 12.13 -26.39 -7.01
N LYS A 88 11.82 -25.12 -6.73
CA LYS A 88 12.46 -23.98 -7.37
C LYS A 88 13.95 -23.89 -7.03
N LEU A 89 14.32 -24.09 -5.76
CA LEU A 89 15.72 -24.07 -5.34
C LEU A 89 16.51 -25.18 -6.04
N GLU A 90 15.95 -26.40 -6.12
CA GLU A 90 16.56 -27.51 -6.84
C GLU A 90 16.70 -27.22 -8.34
N LEU A 91 15.67 -26.65 -8.96
CA LEU A 91 15.71 -26.24 -10.36
C LEU A 91 16.81 -25.20 -10.59
N PHE A 92 16.92 -24.18 -9.73
CA PHE A 92 17.97 -23.17 -9.84
C PHE A 92 19.36 -23.75 -9.62
N ALA A 93 19.54 -24.62 -8.62
CA ALA A 93 20.82 -25.28 -8.37
C ALA A 93 21.25 -26.15 -9.56
N THR A 94 20.31 -26.92 -10.11
CA THR A 94 20.55 -27.79 -11.27
C THR A 94 20.86 -26.96 -12.52
N ALA A 95 20.09 -25.90 -12.79
CA ALA A 95 20.32 -25.00 -13.91
C ALA A 95 21.67 -24.27 -13.77
N ALA A 96 22.05 -23.84 -12.56
CA ALA A 96 23.35 -23.21 -12.30
C ALA A 96 24.50 -24.18 -12.51
N ASN A 97 24.40 -25.43 -12.04
CA ASN A 97 25.43 -26.46 -12.26
C ASN A 97 25.59 -26.80 -13.74
N LEU A 98 24.47 -27.03 -14.44
CA LEU A 98 24.47 -27.26 -15.88
C LEU A 98 25.05 -26.07 -16.65
N SER A 99 24.78 -24.84 -16.19
CA SER A 99 25.32 -23.64 -16.82
C SER A 99 26.82 -23.48 -16.58
N ARG A 100 27.32 -23.88 -15.40
CA ARG A 100 28.77 -23.93 -15.12
C ARG A 100 29.49 -24.95 -16.01
N GLU A 101 28.88 -26.11 -16.25
CA GLU A 101 29.47 -27.18 -17.07
C GLU A 101 29.38 -26.90 -18.58
N LYS A 102 28.28 -26.32 -19.05
CA LYS A 102 27.94 -26.23 -20.50
C LYS A 102 27.83 -24.80 -21.04
N GLY A 103 27.98 -23.76 -20.21
CA GLY A 103 27.80 -22.36 -20.59
C GLY A 103 26.35 -21.87 -20.42
N ASN A 104 25.92 -20.84 -21.18
CA ASN A 104 24.55 -20.34 -21.08
C ASN A 104 23.54 -21.40 -21.51
N LEU A 105 22.49 -21.64 -20.72
CA LEU A 105 21.38 -22.52 -21.07
C LEU A 105 20.29 -21.70 -21.74
N ASP A 106 19.77 -22.21 -22.86
CA ASP A 106 18.55 -21.73 -23.51
C ASP A 106 17.78 -22.96 -24.00
N GLN A 107 16.85 -23.44 -23.18
CA GLN A 107 16.09 -24.66 -23.43
C GLN A 107 14.60 -24.40 -23.31
N THR A 108 13.82 -24.90 -24.27
CA THR A 108 12.36 -24.91 -24.18
C THR A 108 11.91 -26.31 -23.77
N VAL A 109 11.25 -26.41 -22.62
CA VAL A 109 10.70 -27.64 -22.06
C VAL A 109 9.18 -27.58 -22.15
N ASN A 110 8.56 -28.60 -22.76
CA ASN A 110 7.11 -28.69 -22.80
C ASN A 110 6.59 -29.32 -21.50
N VAL A 111 5.87 -28.55 -20.71
CA VAL A 111 5.21 -29.03 -19.48
C VAL A 111 3.71 -28.99 -19.72
N GLN A 112 3.06 -30.16 -19.70
CA GLN A 112 1.60 -30.29 -19.87
C GLN A 112 1.05 -29.59 -21.14
N GLY A 113 1.81 -29.63 -22.24
CA GLY A 113 1.41 -29.00 -23.51
C GLY A 113 1.71 -27.51 -23.63
N ALA A 114 2.22 -26.87 -22.56
CA ALA A 114 2.69 -25.48 -22.59
C ALA A 114 4.23 -25.44 -22.69
N PRO A 115 4.81 -24.72 -23.68
CA PRO A 115 6.25 -24.53 -23.75
C PRO A 115 6.72 -23.57 -22.66
N MET A 116 7.63 -24.03 -21.82
CA MET A 116 8.32 -23.22 -20.81
C MET A 116 9.78 -23.05 -21.21
N ARG A 117 10.27 -21.81 -21.24
CA ARG A 117 11.67 -21.52 -21.58
C ARG A 117 12.51 -21.36 -20.32
N LEU A 118 13.55 -22.17 -20.20
CA LEU A 118 14.60 -22.06 -19.19
C LEU A 118 15.81 -21.38 -19.84
N GLN A 119 16.09 -20.15 -19.41
CA GLN A 119 17.26 -19.39 -19.84
C GLN A 119 18.13 -19.03 -18.65
N THR A 120 19.41 -19.41 -18.68
CA THR A 120 20.41 -18.90 -17.73
C THR A 120 21.30 -17.89 -18.43
N GLN A 121 21.54 -16.75 -17.77
CA GLN A 121 22.53 -15.78 -18.22
C GLN A 121 23.69 -15.81 -17.25
N SER A 122 24.90 -16.04 -17.75
CA SER A 122 26.12 -15.72 -17.01
C SER A 122 26.23 -14.20 -16.92
N GLU A 123 26.15 -13.62 -15.73
CA GLU A 123 26.60 -12.23 -15.54
C GLU A 123 28.11 -12.18 -15.81
N VAL A 124 28.52 -11.67 -16.98
CA VAL A 124 29.93 -11.41 -17.30
C VAL A 124 30.34 -10.13 -16.58
N GLN A 125 31.04 -10.25 -15.46
CA GLN A 125 31.68 -9.10 -14.81
C GLN A 125 32.99 -8.80 -15.53
N VAL A 126 33.04 -7.65 -16.23
CA VAL A 126 34.26 -7.15 -16.87
C VAL A 126 35.05 -6.33 -15.85
N PHE A 127 36.26 -6.78 -15.53
CA PHE A 127 37.19 -6.05 -14.69
C PHE A 127 38.22 -5.36 -15.57
N LEU A 128 38.37 -4.03 -15.41
CA LEU A 128 39.46 -3.27 -16.01
C LEU A 128 40.33 -2.72 -14.87
N ASN A 129 41.60 -3.11 -14.84
CA ASN A 129 42.56 -2.68 -13.80
C ASN A 129 42.06 -2.93 -12.35
N GLY A 130 41.44 -4.09 -12.10
CA GLY A 130 40.97 -4.49 -10.77
C GLY A 130 39.72 -3.75 -10.27
N LYS A 131 39.06 -2.94 -11.10
CA LYS A 131 37.76 -2.32 -10.78
C LYS A 131 36.66 -2.91 -11.66
N GLN A 132 35.54 -3.29 -11.04
CA GLN A 132 34.35 -3.78 -11.72
C GLN A 132 33.72 -2.63 -12.53
N LEU A 133 33.59 -2.80 -13.85
CA LEU A 133 32.80 -1.90 -14.69
C LEU A 133 31.33 -2.29 -14.55
N LYS A 134 30.47 -1.33 -14.19
CA LYS A 134 29.02 -1.46 -14.21
C LYS A 134 28.47 -1.28 -15.62
#